data_AF-A0A9E1Y8A9-F1
#
_entry.id   AF-A0A9E1Y8A9-F1
#
_cell.length_a   1.000
_cell.length_b   1.000
_cell.length_c   1.000
_cell.angle_alpha   90.00
_cell.angle_beta   90.00
_cell.angle_gamma   90.00
#
_symmetry.space_group_name_H-M   'P 1'
#
loop_
_entity.id
_entity.type
_entity.pdbx_description
1 polymer ?
#
loop_
_entity_poly.entity_id
_entity_poly.type
_entity_poly.pdbx_seq_one_letter_code
_entity_poly.pdbx_strand_id
1 'polypeptide(L)'
;MSNPVHIVCPDCSAVNRIPADRLSDNPQCGKCHQAVFSAHPVELTARNFQQHMQRNDIPVLVDFWAPWCGPCKTMAPAFVQTAGQLQPAVRLAKLNTETEQSIAGRFGIRSILTLVLFQNGKELARQAGAMSTQAIVGWTKSIFKLLSVDSLYRHFMQANTQ
;
A
#
# COMPACT_ATOMS: atom_id res chain seq x y z
N MET A 1 -18.39 -5.99 18.80
CA MET A 1 -17.98 -4.93 17.86
C MET A 1 -16.46 -4.93 17.80
N SER A 2 -15.88 -5.04 16.61
CA SER A 2 -14.42 -5.04 16.45
C SER A 2 -13.82 -3.67 16.81
N ASN A 3 -12.55 -3.65 17.23
CA ASN A 3 -11.82 -2.40 17.40
C ASN A 3 -11.69 -1.71 16.03
N PRO A 4 -12.03 -0.42 15.93
CA PRO A 4 -11.95 0.28 14.65
C PRO A 4 -10.51 0.60 14.30
N VAL A 5 -10.25 0.67 13.00
CA VAL A 5 -8.97 1.05 12.40
C VAL A 5 -9.12 2.35 11.61
N HIS A 6 -8.02 3.05 11.43
CA HIS A 6 -7.91 4.27 10.66
C HIS A 6 -7.38 3.97 9.27
N ILE A 7 -8.17 4.30 8.24
CA ILE A 7 -7.80 4.12 6.85
C ILE A 7 -7.83 5.47 6.13
N VAL A 8 -6.74 5.82 5.48
CA VAL A 8 -6.63 7.05 4.69
C VAL A 8 -7.31 6.87 3.34
N CYS A 9 -8.24 7.77 3.01
CA CYS A 9 -8.95 7.78 1.73
C CYS A 9 -7.96 8.08 0.59
N PRO A 10 -7.94 7.26 -0.48
CA PRO A 10 -7.02 7.43 -1.59
C PRO A 10 -7.28 8.72 -2.40
N ASP A 11 -8.51 9.23 -2.42
CA ASP A 11 -8.89 10.38 -3.24
C ASP A 11 -8.69 11.73 -2.54
N CYS A 12 -9.06 11.83 -1.27
CA CYS A 12 -9.07 13.12 -0.54
C CYS A 12 -8.17 13.15 0.71
N SER A 13 -7.48 12.05 1.01
CA SER A 13 -6.58 11.92 2.17
C SER A 13 -7.25 12.09 3.55
N ALA A 14 -8.59 12.09 3.62
CA ALA A 14 -9.31 12.05 4.90
C ALA A 14 -9.06 10.71 5.62
N VAL A 15 -8.90 10.77 6.94
CA VAL A 15 -8.79 9.58 7.78
C VAL A 15 -10.19 9.07 8.11
N ASN A 16 -10.48 7.83 7.78
CA ASN A 16 -11.75 7.18 8.06
C ASN A 16 -11.58 6.17 9.19
N ARG A 17 -12.45 6.25 10.19
CA ARG A 17 -12.53 5.27 11.28
C ARG A 17 -13.53 4.19 10.89
N ILE A 18 -13.04 2.97 10.65
CA ILE A 18 -13.83 1.86 10.11
C ILE A 18 -13.72 0.68 11.09
N PRO A 19 -14.84 0.05 11.52
CA PRO A 19 -14.76 -1.21 12.26
C PRO A 19 -13.94 -2.24 11.49
N ALA A 20 -12.96 -2.89 12.12
CA ALA A 20 -12.03 -3.80 11.44
C ALA A 20 -12.75 -4.95 10.70
N ASP A 21 -13.83 -5.46 11.29
CA ASP A 21 -14.71 -6.49 10.70
C ASP A 21 -15.51 -6.02 9.48
N ARG A 22 -15.53 -4.71 9.20
CA ARG A 22 -16.25 -4.11 8.06
C ARG A 22 -15.33 -3.55 6.98
N LEU A 23 -14.02 -3.82 7.04
CA LEU A 23 -13.09 -3.36 6.00
C LEU A 23 -13.39 -3.94 4.62
N SER A 24 -13.99 -5.13 4.55
CA SER A 24 -14.38 -5.79 3.30
C SER A 24 -15.79 -5.38 2.80
N ASP A 25 -16.53 -4.56 3.55
CA ASP A 25 -17.91 -4.17 3.23
C ASP A 25 -18.00 -2.97 2.26
N ASN A 26 -17.01 -2.78 1.39
CA ASN A 26 -16.90 -1.63 0.48
C ASN A 26 -17.09 -0.26 1.18
N PRO A 27 -16.31 0.05 2.24
CA PRO A 27 -16.48 1.29 2.98
C PRO A 27 -16.25 2.52 2.09
N GLN A 28 -17.12 3.53 2.25
CA GLN A 28 -16.99 4.82 1.60
C GLN A 28 -16.35 5.85 2.53
N CYS A 29 -15.63 6.80 1.94
CA CYS A 29 -15.02 7.89 2.66
C CYS A 29 -16.11 8.84 3.21
N GLY A 30 -16.08 9.14 4.51
CA GLY A 30 -17.06 10.05 5.12
C GLY A 30 -16.95 11.52 4.68
N LYS A 31 -15.88 11.89 3.96
CA LYS A 31 -15.66 13.26 3.45
C LYS A 31 -16.02 13.42 1.97
N CYS A 32 -15.54 12.53 1.11
CA CYS A 32 -15.72 12.65 -0.34
C CYS A 32 -16.63 11.57 -0.96
N HIS A 33 -17.13 10.63 -0.14
CA HIS A 33 -18.01 9.53 -0.53
C HIS A 33 -17.43 8.52 -1.54
N GLN A 34 -16.18 8.69 -1.98
CA GLN A 34 -15.49 7.70 -2.80
C GLN A 34 -15.17 6.43 -2.01
N ALA A 35 -15.02 5.31 -2.72
CA ALA A 35 -14.61 4.05 -2.12
C ALA A 35 -13.25 4.21 -1.43
N VAL A 36 -13.15 3.78 -0.17
CA VAL A 36 -11.87 3.76 0.54
C VAL A 36 -10.91 2.77 -0.12
N PHE A 37 -11.45 1.73 -0.76
CA PHE A 37 -10.73 0.66 -1.42
C PHE A 37 -11.19 0.54 -2.87
N SER A 38 -10.34 0.92 -3.83
CA SER A 38 -10.68 1.01 -5.26
C SER A 38 -9.93 0.00 -6.15
N ALA A 39 -9.21 -0.96 -5.57
CA ALA A 39 -8.33 -1.90 -6.26
C ALA A 39 -7.25 -1.23 -7.16
N HIS A 40 -6.90 0.04 -6.90
CA HIS A 40 -5.88 0.78 -7.64
C HIS A 40 -4.82 1.39 -6.70
N PRO A 41 -3.54 1.45 -7.13
CA PRO A 41 -2.50 2.14 -6.39
C PRO A 41 -2.77 3.63 -6.27
N VAL A 42 -2.53 4.19 -5.09
CA VAL A 42 -2.60 5.65 -4.85
C VAL A 42 -1.33 6.32 -5.38
N GLU A 43 -1.45 7.43 -6.10
CA GLU A 43 -0.29 8.26 -6.40
C GLU A 43 0.08 9.09 -5.15
N LEU A 44 1.30 8.91 -4.68
CA LEU A 44 1.84 9.67 -3.55
C LEU A 44 2.55 10.91 -4.06
N THR A 45 2.29 12.01 -3.35
CA THR A 45 2.92 13.31 -3.55
C THR A 45 3.35 13.87 -2.21
N ALA A 46 4.13 14.95 -2.21
CA ALA A 46 4.46 15.70 -1.00
C ALA A 46 3.23 16.06 -0.15
N ARG A 47 2.05 16.23 -0.76
CA ARG A 47 0.81 16.65 -0.07
C ARG A 47 0.15 15.53 0.73
N ASN A 48 0.22 14.28 0.26
CA ASN A 48 -0.52 13.16 0.86
C ASN A 48 0.38 12.09 1.49
N PHE A 49 1.69 12.10 1.20
CA PHE A 49 2.61 11.04 1.60
C PHE A 49 2.59 10.79 3.12
N GLN A 50 2.77 11.84 3.91
CA GLN A 50 2.86 11.72 5.37
C GLN A 50 1.58 11.12 5.95
N GLN A 51 0.42 11.55 5.45
CA GLN A 51 -0.88 11.06 5.88
C GLN A 51 -1.00 9.54 5.62
N HIS A 52 -0.71 9.09 4.40
CA HIS A 52 -0.79 7.68 4.04
C HIS A 52 0.20 6.81 4.83
N MET A 53 1.38 7.33 5.17
CA MET A 53 2.38 6.56 5.93
C MET A 53 2.06 6.46 7.42
N GLN A 54 1.52 7.52 8.03
CA GLN A 54 1.41 7.65 9.49
C GLN A 54 -0.01 7.40 10.03
N ARG A 55 -1.04 7.58 9.20
CA ARG A 55 -2.45 7.57 9.64
C ARG A 55 -3.24 6.39 9.07
N ASN A 56 -2.54 5.44 8.48
CA ASN A 56 -3.12 4.24 7.89
C ASN A 56 -2.68 3.04 8.74
N ASP A 57 -3.62 2.39 9.41
CA ASP A 57 -3.35 1.27 10.31
C ASP A 57 -3.00 -0.02 9.54
N ILE A 58 -3.34 -0.06 8.23
CA ILE A 58 -2.88 -1.10 7.31
C ILE A 58 -1.52 -0.75 6.70
N PRO A 59 -0.67 -1.74 6.41
CA PRO A 59 0.59 -1.55 5.68
C PRO A 59 0.39 -0.86 4.32
N VAL A 60 1.41 -0.11 3.89
CA VAL A 60 1.45 0.55 2.59
C VAL A 60 2.62 0.03 1.79
N LEU A 61 2.35 -0.61 0.66
CA LEU A 61 3.35 -1.04 -0.31
C LEU A 61 3.53 0.04 -1.37
N VAL A 62 4.70 0.65 -1.41
CA VAL A 62 5.03 1.75 -2.32
C VAL A 62 5.93 1.27 -3.45
N ASP A 63 5.51 1.51 -4.69
CA ASP A 63 6.34 1.41 -5.89
C ASP A 63 7.04 2.74 -6.19
N PHE A 64 8.37 2.77 -6.05
CA PHE A 64 9.20 3.90 -6.45
C PHE A 64 9.61 3.75 -7.92
N TRP A 65 9.10 4.64 -8.75
CA TRP A 65 9.14 4.53 -10.21
C TRP A 65 9.47 5.87 -10.88
N ALA A 66 9.67 5.84 -12.21
CA ALA A 66 9.74 7.05 -13.04
C ALA A 66 9.15 6.78 -14.44
N PRO A 67 8.64 7.80 -15.16
CA PRO A 67 7.96 7.61 -16.45
C PRO A 67 8.89 7.14 -17.58
N TRP A 68 10.17 7.47 -17.50
CA TRP A 68 11.18 7.05 -18.48
C TRP A 68 11.68 5.61 -18.26
N CYS A 69 11.39 5.01 -17.10
CA CYS A 69 11.84 3.67 -16.74
C CYS A 69 11.03 2.59 -17.48
N GLY A 70 11.65 1.95 -18.49
CA GLY A 70 11.06 0.84 -19.25
C GLY A 70 10.52 -0.29 -18.36
N PRO A 71 11.36 -0.89 -17.49
CA PRO A 71 10.91 -1.96 -16.58
C PRO A 71 9.76 -1.55 -15.67
N CYS A 72 9.73 -0.29 -15.22
CA CYS A 72 8.66 0.23 -14.37
C CYS A 72 7.31 0.23 -15.12
N LYS A 73 7.31 0.69 -16.37
CA LYS A 73 6.11 0.64 -17.23
C LYS A 73 5.62 -0.79 -17.46
N THR A 74 6.54 -1.74 -17.61
CA THR A 74 6.19 -3.16 -17.77
C THR A 74 5.58 -3.75 -16.50
N MET A 75 6.04 -3.37 -15.31
CA MET A 75 5.48 -3.86 -14.04
C MET A 75 4.16 -3.18 -13.65
N ALA A 76 3.89 -1.96 -14.11
CA ALA A 76 2.74 -1.17 -13.67
C ALA A 76 1.39 -1.93 -13.70
N PRO A 77 1.03 -2.70 -14.75
CA PRO A 77 -0.20 -3.49 -14.76
C PRO A 77 -0.23 -4.58 -13.69
N ALA A 78 0.91 -5.23 -13.43
CA ALA A 78 1.03 -6.24 -12.38
C ALA A 78 0.87 -5.62 -10.98
N PHE A 79 1.38 -4.41 -10.79
CA PHE A 79 1.21 -3.67 -9.55
C PHE A 79 -0.25 -3.24 -9.33
N VAL A 80 -0.98 -2.86 -10.38
CA VAL A 80 -2.43 -2.60 -10.31
C VAL A 80 -3.21 -3.87 -9.94
N GLN A 81 -2.93 -5.01 -10.59
CA GLN A 81 -3.58 -6.28 -10.24
C GLN A 81 -3.32 -6.68 -8.79
N THR A 82 -2.11 -6.45 -8.29
CA THR A 82 -1.74 -6.70 -6.90
C THR A 82 -2.58 -5.86 -5.94
N ALA A 83 -2.96 -4.63 -6.32
CA ALA A 83 -3.76 -3.75 -5.48
C ALA A 83 -5.15 -4.35 -5.21
N GLY A 84 -5.74 -5.01 -6.21
CA GLY A 84 -6.99 -5.76 -6.01
C GLY A 84 -6.81 -7.01 -5.15
N GLN A 85 -5.70 -7.74 -5.27
CA GLN A 85 -5.48 -8.99 -4.53
C GLN A 85 -5.10 -8.80 -3.05
N LEU A 86 -4.49 -7.67 -2.70
CA LEU A 86 -4.05 -7.40 -1.34
C LEU A 86 -5.01 -6.49 -0.55
N GLN A 87 -6.05 -5.95 -1.18
CA GLN A 87 -7.08 -5.20 -0.47
C GLN A 87 -7.99 -6.13 0.36
N PRO A 88 -8.49 -5.69 1.53
CA PRO A 88 -8.20 -4.43 2.23
C PRO A 88 -6.92 -4.47 3.08
N ALA A 89 -6.21 -5.59 3.13
CA ALA A 89 -5.10 -5.83 4.05
C ALA A 89 -3.85 -4.96 3.81
N VAL A 90 -3.59 -4.56 2.56
CA VAL A 90 -2.45 -3.70 2.20
C VAL A 90 -2.93 -2.60 1.25
N ARG A 91 -2.49 -1.37 1.50
CA ARG A 91 -2.64 -0.26 0.56
C ARG A 91 -1.50 -0.31 -0.44
N LEU A 92 -1.81 -0.37 -1.73
CA LEU A 92 -0.80 -0.14 -2.75
C LEU A 92 -0.75 1.34 -3.11
N ALA A 93 0.47 1.82 -3.36
CA ALA A 93 0.75 3.19 -3.69
C ALA A 93 1.97 3.27 -4.61
N LYS A 94 2.10 4.34 -5.37
CA LYS A 94 3.25 4.60 -6.24
C LYS A 94 3.76 6.02 -6.00
N LEU A 95 5.07 6.21 -6.14
CA LEU A 95 5.72 7.50 -5.99
C LEU A 95 6.70 7.72 -7.15
N ASN A 96 6.44 8.75 -7.95
CA ASN A 96 7.36 9.14 -9.01
C ASN A 96 8.59 9.85 -8.42
N THR A 97 9.76 9.22 -8.55
CA THR A 97 11.01 9.73 -7.97
C THR A 97 11.53 11.00 -8.64
N GLU A 98 11.10 11.29 -9.87
CA GLU A 98 11.48 12.52 -10.60
C GLU A 98 10.83 13.76 -9.99
N THR A 99 9.56 13.64 -9.59
CA THR A 99 8.79 14.76 -9.05
C THR A 99 8.89 14.85 -7.53
N GLU A 100 9.11 13.71 -6.86
CA GLU A 100 9.12 13.60 -5.40
C GLU A 100 10.52 13.24 -4.85
N GLN A 101 11.55 13.91 -5.38
CA GLN A 101 12.97 13.63 -5.13
C GLN A 101 13.34 13.69 -3.63
N SER A 102 12.78 14.64 -2.88
CA SER A 102 13.05 14.79 -1.45
C SER A 102 12.56 13.58 -0.64
N ILE A 103 11.39 13.03 -1.00
CA ILE A 103 10.84 11.82 -0.39
C ILE A 103 11.70 10.61 -0.77
N ALA A 104 12.02 10.45 -2.05
CA ALA A 104 12.88 9.37 -2.53
C ALA A 104 14.26 9.38 -1.85
N GLY A 105 14.86 10.57 -1.72
CA GLY A 105 16.14 10.78 -1.03
C GLY A 105 16.07 10.42 0.46
N ARG A 106 14.99 10.80 1.16
CA ARG A 106 14.79 10.45 2.58
C ARG A 106 14.79 8.94 2.84
N PHE A 107 14.26 8.14 1.90
CA PHE A 107 14.25 6.68 2.02
C PHE A 107 15.46 6.00 1.34
N GLY A 108 16.44 6.77 0.89
CA GLY A 108 17.65 6.26 0.25
C GLY A 108 17.35 5.46 -1.01
N ILE A 109 16.37 5.88 -1.81
CA ILE A 109 16.06 5.24 -3.10
C ILE A 109 17.16 5.62 -4.08
N ARG A 110 18.05 4.66 -4.38
CA ARG A 110 19.20 4.84 -5.27
C ARG A 110 18.99 4.25 -6.66
N SER A 111 17.98 3.42 -6.82
CA SER A 111 17.60 2.80 -8.08
C SER A 111 16.09 2.59 -8.11
N ILE A 112 15.50 2.81 -9.26
CA ILE A 112 14.15 2.35 -9.60
C ILE A 112 14.31 1.15 -10.54
N LEU A 113 13.44 0.15 -10.52
CA LEU A 113 12.21 -0.04 -9.76
C LEU A 113 12.48 -0.57 -8.34
N THR A 114 11.96 0.09 -7.31
CA THR A 114 12.08 -0.39 -5.93
C THR A 114 10.72 -0.41 -5.25
N LEU A 115 10.36 -1.56 -4.70
CA LEU A 115 9.21 -1.73 -3.82
C LEU A 115 9.64 -1.60 -2.36
N VAL A 116 8.89 -0.84 -1.57
CA VAL A 116 9.11 -0.75 -0.11
C VAL A 116 7.78 -0.93 0.60
N LEU A 117 7.75 -1.86 1.56
CA LEU A 117 6.61 -2.08 2.44
C LEU A 117 6.79 -1.27 3.72
N PHE A 118 5.83 -0.40 4.01
CA PHE A 118 5.80 0.41 5.21
C PHE A 118 4.66 0.00 6.14
N GLN A 119 4.87 0.20 7.44
CA GLN A 119 3.79 0.20 8.43
C GLN A 119 4.08 1.26 9.48
N ASN A 120 3.10 2.12 9.77
CA ASN A 120 3.22 3.22 10.73
C ASN A 120 4.47 4.09 10.47
N GLY A 121 4.73 4.40 9.19
CA GLY A 121 5.86 5.18 8.72
C GLY A 121 7.24 4.50 8.81
N LYS A 122 7.31 3.26 9.27
CA LYS A 122 8.54 2.47 9.34
C LYS A 122 8.65 1.54 8.15
N GLU A 123 9.83 1.44 7.57
CA GLU A 123 10.15 0.45 6.55
C GLU A 123 10.22 -0.95 7.20
N LEU A 124 9.44 -1.88 6.67
CA LEU A 124 9.45 -3.29 7.10
C LEU A 124 10.38 -4.13 6.21
N ALA A 125 10.34 -3.88 4.91
CA ALA A 125 11.13 -4.59 3.91
C ALA A 125 11.20 -3.80 2.61
N ARG A 126 12.23 -4.07 1.81
CA ARG A 126 12.37 -3.57 0.45
C ARG A 126 12.76 -4.68 -0.52
N GLN A 127 12.37 -4.50 -1.78
CA GLN A 127 12.72 -5.36 -2.89
C GLN A 127 13.02 -4.50 -4.10
N ALA A 128 14.22 -4.68 -4.68
CA ALA A 128 14.58 -4.04 -5.93
C ALA A 128 14.26 -4.95 -7.11
N GLY A 129 13.97 -4.33 -8.26
CA GLY A 129 13.73 -5.01 -9.53
C GLY A 129 12.26 -5.29 -9.83
N ALA A 130 12.01 -5.63 -11.11
CA ALA A 130 10.68 -5.96 -11.60
C ALA A 130 10.18 -7.31 -11.09
N MET A 131 8.88 -7.40 -10.83
CA MET A 131 8.22 -8.59 -10.31
C MET A 131 6.88 -8.81 -11.03
N SER A 132 6.47 -10.07 -11.16
CA SER A 132 5.09 -10.39 -11.58
C SER A 132 4.10 -10.16 -10.43
N THR A 133 2.80 -10.09 -10.74
CA THR A 133 1.72 -9.96 -9.75
C THR A 133 1.86 -11.00 -8.62
N GLN A 134 2.05 -12.27 -8.99
CA GLN A 134 2.19 -13.38 -8.05
C GLN A 134 3.43 -13.23 -7.16
N ALA A 135 4.54 -12.75 -7.73
CA ALA A 135 5.77 -12.52 -6.99
C ALA A 135 5.60 -11.37 -5.98
N ILE A 136 4.95 -10.27 -6.37
CA ILE A 136 4.70 -9.13 -5.46
C ILE A 136 3.80 -9.57 -4.28
N VAL A 137 2.71 -10.29 -4.58
CA VAL A 137 1.79 -10.83 -3.56
C VAL A 137 2.52 -11.80 -2.64
N GLY A 138 3.28 -12.75 -3.20
CA GLY A 138 4.03 -13.75 -2.45
C GLY A 138 5.09 -13.14 -1.54
N TRP A 139 5.88 -12.20 -2.06
CA TRP A 139 6.87 -11.47 -1.28
C TRP A 139 6.21 -10.65 -0.16
N THR A 140 5.15 -9.91 -0.46
CA THR A 140 4.43 -9.12 0.55
C THR A 140 3.90 -10.01 1.68
N LYS A 141 3.28 -11.14 1.34
CA LYS A 141 2.78 -12.14 2.31
C LYS A 141 3.90 -12.77 3.14
N SER A 142 5.07 -13.01 2.56
CA SER A 142 6.19 -13.63 3.27
C SER A 142 6.76 -12.73 4.37
N ILE A 143 6.82 -11.41 4.14
CA ILE A 143 7.26 -10.43 5.15
C ILE A 143 6.38 -10.49 6.40
N PHE A 144 5.07 -10.61 6.24
CA PHE A 144 4.16 -10.68 7.38
C PHE A 144 4.29 -11.99 8.17
N LYS A 145 4.60 -13.11 7.49
CA LYS A 145 4.88 -14.38 8.17
C LYS A 145 6.14 -14.29 9.03
N LEU A 146 7.17 -13.59 8.56
CA LEU A 146 8.45 -13.44 9.26
C LEU A 146 8.35 -12.52 10.48
N LEU A 147 7.58 -11.45 10.37
CA LEU A 147 7.53 -10.40 11.39
C LEU A 147 6.51 -10.66 12.52
N SER A 148 5.80 -11.81 12.51
CA SER A 148 4.73 -12.12 13.49
C SER A 148 3.72 -10.98 13.69
N VAL A 149 3.48 -10.22 12.61
CA VAL A 149 2.76 -8.94 12.67
C VAL A 149 1.30 -9.16 13.05
N ASP A 150 0.79 -8.18 13.77
CA ASP A 150 -0.42 -8.13 14.59
C ASP A 150 -1.64 -8.99 14.19
N SER A 151 -2.50 -9.26 15.18
CA SER A 151 -3.75 -10.04 15.09
C SER A 151 -4.61 -9.74 13.85
N LEU A 152 -4.67 -8.47 13.43
CA LEU A 152 -5.41 -8.00 12.26
C LEU A 152 -4.98 -8.70 10.97
N TYR A 153 -3.67 -8.89 10.73
CA TYR A 153 -3.20 -9.54 9.51
C TYR A 153 -3.49 -11.04 9.50
N ARG A 154 -3.40 -11.72 10.66
CA ARG A 154 -3.81 -13.13 10.78
C ARG A 154 -5.29 -13.33 10.44
N HIS A 155 -6.14 -12.42 10.89
CA HIS A 155 -7.58 -12.46 10.60
C HIS A 155 -7.85 -12.30 9.09
N PHE A 156 -7.18 -11.37 8.42
CA PHE A 156 -7.31 -11.17 6.98
C PHE A 156 -6.69 -12.32 6.14
N MET A 157 -5.57 -12.89 6.59
CA MET A 157 -4.95 -14.00 5.88
C MET A 157 -5.75 -15.30 5.98
N GLN A 158 -6.38 -15.56 7.12
CA GLN A 158 -7.23 -16.74 7.29
C GLN A 158 -8.46 -16.68 6.37
N ALA A 159 -9.03 -15.49 6.15
CA ALA A 159 -10.20 -15.29 5.29
C ALA A 159 -9.95 -15.49 3.78
N ASN A 160 -8.70 -15.46 3.31
CA ASN A 160 -8.32 -15.61 1.89
C ASN A 160 -7.56 -16.92 1.60
N THR A 161 -7.80 -17.96 2.42
CA THR A 161 -7.21 -19.30 2.23
C THR A 161 -8.21 -20.33 1.66
N GLN A 162 -9.35 -19.88 1.13
CA GLN A 162 -10.32 -20.70 0.42
C GLN A 162 -10.45 -20.26 -1.02
#